data_AF-A0A318SF90-F1
#
_entry.id   AF-A0A318SF90-F1
#
_cell.length_a   1.000
_cell.length_b   1.000
_cell.length_c   1.000
_cell.angle_alpha   90.00
_cell.angle_beta   90.00
_cell.angle_gamma   90.00
#
_symmetry.space_group_name_H-M   'P 1'
#
loop_
_entity.id
_entity.type
_entity.pdbx_description
1 polymer ?
#
loop_
_entity_poly.entity_id
_entity_poly.type
_entity_poly.pdbx_seq_one_letter_code
_entity_poly.pdbx_strand_id
1 'polypeptide(L)' 'MTRQAAIVESTRANGFYVADIYREKASGTSADRAELLCMIGDLQPGEVVVAEKIDRVGRLPLTEAERLVAPIRA' A
#
# COMPACT_ATOMS: atom_id res chain seq x y z
N MET A 1 19.93 -6.71 -9.21
CA MET A 1 18.84 -5.72 -9.18
C MET A 1 17.81 -6.19 -8.17
N THR A 2 17.57 -5.39 -7.15
CA THR A 2 16.79 -5.78 -5.95
C THR A 2 15.31 -5.90 -6.30
N ARG A 3 14.64 -6.96 -5.84
CA ARG A 3 13.25 -7.33 -6.13
C ARG A 3 12.23 -6.16 -6.04
N GLN A 4 12.49 -5.21 -5.14
CA GLN A 4 11.69 -3.99 -4.94
C GLN A 4 11.67 -3.00 -6.12
N ALA A 5 12.64 -3.07 -7.06
CA ALA A 5 12.59 -2.26 -8.28
C ALA A 5 11.58 -2.83 -9.29
N ALA A 6 11.33 -4.14 -9.26
CA ALA A 6 10.50 -4.82 -10.24
C ALA A 6 9.02 -4.44 -10.14
N ILE A 7 8.51 -4.17 -8.93
CA ILE A 7 7.11 -3.74 -8.75
C ILE A 7 6.87 -2.34 -9.30
N VAL A 8 7.83 -1.43 -9.15
CA VAL A 8 7.70 -0.05 -9.68
C VAL A 8 7.72 -0.06 -11.20
N GLU A 9 8.64 -0.83 -11.80
CA GLU A 9 8.69 -0.97 -13.26
C GLU A 9 7.44 -1.66 -13.81
N SER A 10 6.96 -2.73 -13.18
CA SER A 10 5.75 -3.42 -13.63
C SER A 10 4.51 -2.53 -13.51
N THR A 11 4.36 -1.76 -12.42
CA THR A 11 3.27 -0.80 -12.26
C THR A 11 3.28 0.24 -13.38
N ARG A 12 4.45 0.81 -13.68
CA ARG A 12 4.60 1.77 -14.79
C ARG A 12 4.30 1.13 -16.15
N ALA A 13 4.77 -0.09 -16.38
CA ALA A 13 4.52 -0.83 -17.63
C ALA A 13 3.03 -1.14 -17.85
N ASN A 14 2.23 -1.24 -16.78
CA ASN A 14 0.78 -1.41 -16.86
C ASN A 14 0.01 -0.08 -17.02
N GLY A 15 0.71 1.03 -17.29
CA GLY A 15 0.09 2.32 -17.58
C GLY A 15 -0.27 3.17 -16.36
N PHE A 16 0.18 2.78 -15.16
CA PHE A 16 -0.04 3.58 -13.96
C PHE A 16 1.06 4.63 -13.79
N TYR A 17 0.65 5.83 -13.37
CA TYR A 17 1.56 6.80 -12.79
C TYR A 17 1.84 6.42 -11.33
N VAL A 18 3.12 6.35 -10.94
CA VAL A 18 3.52 6.09 -9.55
C VAL A 18 3.73 7.42 -8.87
N ALA A 19 2.75 7.85 -8.08
CA ALA A 19 2.79 9.12 -7.33
C ALA A 19 3.82 9.07 -6.20
N ASP A 20 3.77 8.02 -5.37
CA ASP A 20 4.67 7.84 -4.23
C ASP A 20 5.05 6.37 -3.97
N ILE A 21 6.13 6.17 -3.22
CA ILE A 21 6.62 4.83 -2.84
C ILE A 21 6.93 4.80 -1.34
N TYR A 22 6.08 4.13 -0.59
CA TYR A 22 6.24 3.92 0.86
C TYR A 22 7.04 2.65 1.16
N ARG A 23 8.03 2.73 2.05
CA ARG A 23 8.90 1.59 2.37
C ARG A 23 9.12 1.47 3.87
N GLU A 24 8.71 0.34 4.42
CA GLU A 24 8.85 0.09 5.84
C GLU A 24 9.42 -1.30 6.14
N LYS A 25 10.29 -1.37 7.17
CA LYS A 25 10.77 -2.61 7.75
C LYS A 25 10.09 -2.86 9.10
N ALA A 26 8.78 -3.02 9.07
CA ALA A 26 7.96 -3.35 10.24
C ALA A 26 7.37 -4.77 10.14
N SER A 27 7.04 -5.37 11.29
CA SER A 27 6.26 -6.61 11.30
C SER A 27 4.83 -6.31 10.87
N GLY A 28 4.27 -7.12 9.95
CA GLY A 28 2.86 -7.03 9.54
C GLY A 28 1.84 -7.41 10.62
N THR A 29 2.31 -7.70 11.85
CA THR A 29 1.49 -7.95 13.04
C THR A 29 1.16 -6.68 13.82
N SER A 30 1.86 -5.56 13.57
CA SER A 30 1.58 -4.28 14.21
C SER A 30 0.73 -3.39 13.29
N ALA A 31 -0.25 -2.71 13.88
CA ALA A 31 -1.02 -1.66 13.22
C ALA A 31 -0.28 -0.30 13.24
N ASP A 32 0.69 -0.11 14.15
CA ASP A 32 1.51 1.10 14.26
C ASP A 32 2.64 1.10 13.24
N ARG A 33 2.26 1.17 11.97
CA ARG A 33 3.14 1.18 10.80
C ARG A 33 3.09 2.58 10.20
N ALA A 34 4.04 3.44 10.55
CA ALA A 34 4.02 4.86 10.23
C ALA A 34 3.92 5.10 8.72
N GLU A 35 4.71 4.38 7.93
CA GLU A 35 4.69 4.51 6.46
C GLU A 35 3.37 4.02 5.85
N LEU A 36 2.79 2.95 6.42
CA LEU A 36 1.48 2.48 5.99
C LEU A 36 0.41 3.52 6.30
N LEU A 37 0.42 4.09 7.51
CA LEU A 37 -0.52 5.13 7.93
C LEU A 37 -0.38 6.40 7.09
N CYS A 38 0.84 6.81 6.74
CA CYS A 38 1.08 7.91 5.79
C CYS A 38 0.47 7.58 4.42
N MET A 39 0.80 6.42 3.84
CA MET A 39 0.22 5.99 2.56
C MET A 39 -1.32 6.04 2.56
N ILE A 40 -1.95 5.57 3.64
CA ILE A 40 -3.42 5.60 3.76
C ILE A 40 -3.95 7.03 3.84
N GLY A 41 -3.25 7.92 4.55
CA GLY A 41 -3.63 9.33 4.67
C GLY A 41 -3.49 10.10 3.35
N ASP A 42 -2.54 9.71 2.50
CA ASP A 42 -2.28 10.36 1.22
C ASP A 42 -3.23 9.87 0.11
N LEU A 43 -3.83 8.68 0.26
CA LEU A 43 -4.70 8.08 -0.76
C LEU A 43 -5.93 8.93 -1.08
N GLN A 44 -6.10 9.21 -2.37
CA GLN A 44 -7.26 9.88 -2.92
C GLN A 44 -8.25 8.88 -3.55
N PRO A 45 -9.54 9.24 -3.64
CA PRO A 45 -10.51 8.45 -4.38
C PRO A 45 -10.07 8.15 -5.81
N GLY A 46 -10.20 6.88 -6.22
CA GLY A 46 -9.82 6.41 -7.55
C GLY A 46 -8.34 6.04 -7.71
N GLU A 47 -7.51 6.23 -6.69
CA GLU A 47 -6.12 5.77 -6.71
C GLU A 47 -5.98 4.26 -6.45
N VAL A 48 -4.87 3.69 -6.93
CA VAL A 48 -4.59 2.25 -6.85
C VAL A 48 -3.33 2.00 -6.04
N VAL A 49 -3.46 1.15 -5.02
CA VAL A 49 -2.32 0.67 -4.23
C VAL A 49 -1.79 -0.63 -4.83
N VAL A 50 -0.49 -0.70 -5.09
CA VAL A 50 0.19 -1.91 -5.57
C VAL A 50 1.19 -2.39 -4.52
N ALA A 51 1.08 -3.66 -4.12
CA ALA A 51 1.98 -4.28 -3.15
C ALA A 51 2.43 -5.66 -3.64
N GLU A 52 3.66 -6.06 -3.32
CA GLU A 52 4.21 -7.36 -3.76
C GLU A 52 3.42 -8.55 -3.18
N LYS A 53 2.85 -8.39 -2.00
CA LYS A 53 1.99 -9.37 -1.35
C LYS A 53 0.93 -8.71 -0.47
N ILE A 54 -0.25 -9.33 -0.40
CA ILE A 54 -1.36 -8.83 0.40
C ILE A 54 -1.04 -8.81 1.90
N ASP A 55 -0.17 -9.70 2.41
CA ASP A 55 0.28 -9.70 3.82
C ASP A 55 1.08 -8.45 4.22
N ARG A 56 1.47 -7.61 3.25
CA ARG A 56 2.11 -6.32 3.47
C ARG A 56 1.10 -5.19 3.65
N VAL A 57 -0.09 -5.30 3.05
CA VAL A 57 -1.20 -4.37 3.26
C VAL A 57 -2.06 -4.83 4.44
N GLY A 58 -2.31 -6.13 4.57
CA GLY A 58 -3.07 -6.69 5.68
C GLY A 58 -2.76 -8.16 5.98
N ARG A 59 -2.30 -8.42 7.21
CA ARG A 59 -2.79 -9.55 8.03
C ARG A 59 -3.81 -9.06 9.07
N LEU A 60 -4.29 -7.84 8.89
CA LEU A 60 -5.13 -7.13 9.84
C LEU A 60 -6.55 -7.74 9.84
N PRO A 61 -7.23 -7.80 10.99
CA PRO A 61 -8.63 -8.20 11.06
C PRO A 61 -9.49 -7.42 10.06
N LEU A 62 -10.56 -8.05 9.55
CA LEU A 62 -11.41 -7.47 8.49
C LEU A 62 -11.86 -6.03 8.78
N THR A 63 -12.19 -5.72 10.04
CA THR A 63 -12.60 -4.38 10.48
C THR A 63 -11.51 -3.33 10.28
N GLU A 64 -10.24 -3.69 10.47
CA GLU A 64 -9.12 -2.78 10.20
C GLU A 64 -8.92 -2.62 8.69
N ALA A 65 -8.99 -3.72 7.91
CA ALA A 65 -8.94 -3.65 6.46
C ALA A 65 -10.08 -2.80 5.87
N GLU A 66 -11.28 -2.85 6.45
CA GLU A 66 -12.41 -2.01 6.05
C GLU A 66 -12.15 -0.53 6.35
N ARG A 67 -11.54 -0.20 7.50
CA ARG A 67 -11.08 1.16 7.81
C ARG A 67 -9.99 1.64 6.85
N LEU A 68 -9.17 0.74 6.30
CA LEU A 68 -8.18 1.07 5.28
C LEU A 68 -8.81 1.39 3.92
N VAL A 69 -9.90 0.72 3.57
CA VAL A 69 -10.56 0.88 2.26
C VAL A 69 -11.59 2.02 2.28
N ALA A 70 -12.11 2.40 3.45
CA ALA A 70 -13.11 3.45 3.58
C ALA A 70 -12.70 4.81 2.96
N PRO A 71 -11.46 5.30 3.09
CA PRO A 71 -11.03 6.55 2.44
C PRO A 71 -10.95 6.45 0.92
N ILE A 72 -10.65 5.26 0.38
CA ILE A 72 -10.49 5.03 -1.07
C ILE A 72 -11.84 5.01 -1.80
N ARG A 73 -12.93 4.67 -1.10
CA ARG A 73 -14.28 4.49 -1.66
C ARG A 73 -15.12 5.76 -1.70
N ALA A 74 -14.70 6.83 -1.02
CA ALA A 74 -15.48 8.06 -0.86
C ALA A 74 -15.53 8.92 -2.12
#